data_AF-A0A2R6IKY2-F1
#
_entry.id   AF-A0A2R6IKY2-F1
#
_cell.length_a   1.000
_cell.length_b   1.000
_cell.length_c   1.000
_cell.angle_alpha   90.00
_cell.angle_beta   90.00
_cell.angle_gamma   90.00
#
_symmetry.space_group_name_H-M   'P 1'
#
loop_
_entity.id
_entity.type
_entity.pdbx_description
1 polymer ?
#
loop_
_entity_poly.entity_id
_entity_poly.type
_entity_poly.pdbx_seq_one_letter_code
_entity_poly.pdbx_strand_id
1 'polypeptide(L)'
;MLAVSGVTGLGVAYVALKHRDHPAARPLAGSAGLPGVVGLGLAALVAVPDSPATNLLLAAEYVLWLLAVGFFLLFAVTYTGR
;
A
#
# COMPACT_ATOMS: atom_id res chain seq x y z
N MET A 1 -10.51 0.49 -12.53
CA MET A 1 -9.25 1.20 -12.19
C MET A 1 -8.66 0.76 -10.85
N LEU A 2 -9.45 0.69 -9.76
CA LEU A 2 -8.97 0.33 -8.41
C LEU A 2 -8.12 -0.95 -8.36
N ALA A 3 -8.60 -2.05 -8.95
CA ALA A 3 -7.88 -3.31 -8.96
C ALA A 3 -6.54 -3.22 -9.71
N VAL A 4 -6.49 -2.49 -10.83
CA VAL A 4 -5.26 -2.30 -11.62
C VAL A 4 -4.23 -1.52 -10.81
N SER A 5 -4.63 -0.39 -10.22
CA SER A 5 -3.77 0.39 -9.33
C SER A 5 -3.29 -0.43 -8.13
N GLY A 6 -4.17 -1.28 -7.59
CA GLY A 6 -3.86 -2.20 -6.50
C GLY A 6 -2.74 -3.19 -6.86
N VAL A 7 -2.90 -3.89 -7.99
CA VAL A 7 -1.88 -4.83 -8.51
C VAL A 7 -0.58 -4.11 -8.84
N THR A 8 -0.63 -2.92 -9.44
CA THR A 8 0.57 -2.13 -9.74
C THR A 8 1.34 -1.76 -8.46
N GLY A 9 0.65 -1.30 -7.41
CA GLY A 9 1.28 -0.96 -6.12
C GLY A 9 1.97 -2.16 -5.47
N LEU A 10 1.32 -3.34 -5.50
CA LEU A 10 1.94 -4.59 -5.04
C LEU A 10 3.14 -5.01 -5.90
N GLY A 11 3.07 -4.81 -7.22
CA GLY A 11 4.18 -5.07 -8.14
C GLY A 11 5.40 -4.21 -7.82
N VAL A 12 5.21 -2.91 -7.58
CA VAL A 12 6.28 -2.00 -7.15
C VAL A 12 6.86 -2.46 -5.81
N ALA A 13 6.01 -2.82 -4.85
CA ALA A 13 6.49 -3.30 -3.56
C ALA A 13 7.30 -4.61 -3.68
N TYR A 14 6.86 -5.53 -4.52
CA TYR A 14 7.59 -6.77 -4.81
C TYR A 14 8.97 -6.49 -5.41
N VAL A 15 9.04 -5.63 -6.42
CA VAL A 15 10.31 -5.26 -7.06
C VAL A 15 11.23 -4.55 -6.08
N ALA A 16 10.71 -3.62 -5.28
CA ALA A 16 11.50 -2.93 -4.24
C ALA A 16 12.04 -3.92 -3.20
N LEU A 17 11.23 -4.88 -2.74
CA LEU A 17 11.67 -5.92 -1.79
C LEU A 17 12.63 -6.94 -2.40
N LYS A 18 12.70 -7.05 -3.73
CA LYS A 18 13.68 -7.88 -4.44
C LYS A 18 15.05 -7.20 -4.53
N HIS A 19 15.10 -5.87 -4.55
CA HIS A 19 16.33 -5.07 -4.63
C HIS A 19 16.61 -4.41 -3.26
N ARG A 20 16.91 -5.21 -2.24
CA ARG A 20 17.09 -4.75 -0.84
C ARG A 20 18.40 -4.02 -0.57
N ASP A 21 19.16 -3.78 -1.61
CA ASP A 21 20.53 -3.26 -1.56
C ASP A 21 20.53 -1.78 -1.18
N HIS A 22 19.39 -1.10 -1.36
CA HIS A 22 19.21 0.31 -1.02
C HIS A 22 18.39 0.47 0.29
N PRO A 23 18.80 1.34 1.23
CA PRO A 23 18.09 1.54 2.49
C PRO A 23 16.64 2.03 2.30
N ALA A 24 16.38 2.78 1.22
CA ALA A 24 15.03 3.24 0.87
C ALA A 24 14.13 2.16 0.22
N ALA A 25 14.63 0.95 -0.05
CA ALA A 25 13.85 -0.11 -0.70
C ALA A 25 12.67 -0.59 0.14
N ARG A 26 12.89 -0.78 1.45
CA ARG A 26 11.83 -1.20 2.39
C ARG A 26 10.78 -0.10 2.61
N PRO A 27 11.17 1.17 2.81
CA PRO A 27 10.24 2.28 2.83
C PRO A 27 9.39 2.41 1.56
N LEU A 28 10.02 2.29 0.38
CA LEU A 28 9.34 2.30 -0.91
C LEU A 28 8.33 1.16 -1.04
N ALA A 29 8.69 -0.03 -0.58
CA ALA A 29 7.78 -1.17 -0.61
C ALA A 29 6.54 -0.95 0.26
N GLY A 30 6.68 -0.33 1.42
CA GLY A 30 5.54 0.03 2.26
C GLY A 30 4.68 1.12 1.63
N SER A 31 5.29 2.18 1.09
CA SER A 31 4.56 3.32 0.51
C SER A 31 3.82 2.97 -0.78
N ALA A 32 4.29 1.98 -1.54
CA ALA A 32 3.60 1.49 -2.73
C ALA A 32 2.67 0.29 -2.44
N GLY A 33 3.10 -0.63 -1.57
CA GLY A 33 2.41 -1.88 -1.31
C GLY A 33 1.15 -1.71 -0.46
N LEU A 34 1.19 -0.86 0.57
CA LEU A 34 0.02 -0.64 1.44
C LEU A 34 -1.14 0.01 0.69
N PRO A 35 -0.96 1.08 -0.12
CA PRO A 35 -2.01 1.57 -1.00
C PRO A 35 -2.44 0.55 -2.05
N GLY A 36 -1.52 -0.33 -2.49
CA GLY A 36 -1.84 -1.46 -3.35
C GLY A 36 -2.88 -2.40 -2.74
N VAL A 37 -2.68 -2.78 -1.48
CA VAL A 37 -3.63 -3.59 -0.70
C VAL A 37 -4.97 -2.87 -0.53
N VAL A 38 -4.95 -1.56 -0.22
CA VAL A 38 -6.18 -0.75 -0.11
C VAL A 38 -6.94 -0.70 -1.43
N GLY A 39 -6.25 -0.51 -2.55
CA GLY A 39 -6.89 -0.49 -3.87
C GLY A 39 -7.59 -1.81 -4.21
N LEU A 40 -7.04 -2.94 -3.78
CA LEU A 40 -7.66 -4.25 -3.92
C LEU A 40 -8.84 -4.45 -2.96
N GLY A 41 -8.71 -4.00 -1.70
CA GLY A 41 -9.79 -4.01 -0.72
C GLY A 41 -11.00 -3.22 -1.21
N LEU A 42 -10.78 -1.99 -1.68
CA LEU A 42 -11.83 -1.13 -2.24
C LEU A 42 -12.45 -1.75 -3.49
N ALA A 43 -11.64 -2.37 -4.36
CA ALA A 43 -12.18 -3.09 -5.52
C ALA A 43 -13.09 -4.25 -5.11
N ALA A 44 -12.74 -4.97 -4.05
CA ALA A 44 -13.57 -6.04 -3.49
C ALA A 44 -14.85 -5.49 -2.85
N LEU A 45 -14.79 -4.38 -2.12
CA LEU A 45 -15.96 -3.71 -1.54
C LEU A 45 -16.94 -3.22 -2.60
N VAL A 46 -16.43 -2.66 -3.71
CA VAL A 46 -17.28 -2.25 -4.85
C VAL A 46 -17.95 -3.46 -5.50
N ALA A 47 -17.27 -4.62 -5.55
CA ALA A 47 -17.82 -5.84 -6.12
C ALA A 47 -18.83 -6.54 -5.20
N VAL A 48 -18.65 -6.46 -3.88
CA VAL A 48 -19.48 -7.13 -2.87
C VAL A 48 -19.78 -6.17 -1.70
N PRO A 49 -20.72 -5.22 -1.88
CA PRO A 49 -20.96 -4.17 -0.88
C PRO A 49 -21.67 -4.68 0.39
N ASP A 50 -22.54 -5.69 0.27
CA ASP A 50 -23.43 -6.16 1.35
C ASP A 50 -22.79 -7.19 2.30
N SER A 51 -21.46 -7.27 2.32
CA SER A 51 -20.75 -8.19 3.20
C SER A 51 -20.78 -7.71 4.66
N PRO A 52 -20.97 -8.61 5.64
CA PRO A 52 -20.81 -8.25 7.06
C PRO A 52 -19.38 -7.79 7.39
N ALA A 53 -18.40 -8.11 6.53
CA ALA A 53 -17.01 -7.69 6.69
C ALA A 53 -16.73 -6.26 6.20
N THR A 54 -17.69 -5.58 5.56
CA THR A 54 -17.48 -4.26 4.94
C THR A 54 -16.92 -3.21 5.91
N ASN A 55 -17.52 -3.09 7.11
CA ASN A 55 -17.05 -2.15 8.13
C ASN A 55 -15.65 -2.47 8.65
N LEU A 56 -15.34 -3.77 8.78
CA LEU A 56 -14.01 -4.22 9.19
C LEU A 56 -12.96 -3.91 8.12
N LEU A 57 -13.30 -4.14 6.85
CA LEU A 57 -12.42 -3.85 5.71
C LEU A 57 -12.14 -2.34 5.62
N LEU A 58 -13.18 -1.51 5.73
CA LEU A 58 -13.03 -0.05 5.73
C LEU A 58 -12.14 0.44 6.88
N ALA A 59 -12.33 -0.09 8.09
CA ALA A 59 -11.47 0.26 9.23
C ALA A 59 -10.01 -0.13 8.99
N ALA A 60 -9.76 -1.32 8.44
CA ALA A 60 -8.42 -1.77 8.08
C ALA A 60 -7.78 -0.88 7.01
N GLU A 61 -8.54 -0.43 6.02
CA GLU A 61 -8.08 0.47 4.97
C GLU A 61 -7.66 1.85 5.50
N TYR A 62 -8.38 2.41 6.47
CA TYR A 62 -7.97 3.66 7.12
C TYR A 62 -6.61 3.52 7.82
N VAL A 63 -6.39 2.41 8.52
CA VAL A 63 -5.10 2.12 9.17
C VAL A 63 -3.99 1.97 8.13
N LEU A 64 -4.25 1.22 7.05
CA LEU A 64 -3.31 1.03 5.95
C LEU A 64 -2.92 2.37 5.30
N TRP A 65 -3.86 3.30 5.12
CA TRP A 65 -3.59 4.64 4.60
C TRP A 65 -2.67 5.45 5.52
N LEU A 66 -2.92 5.45 6.82
CA LEU A 66 -2.06 6.14 7.79
C LEU A 66 -0.63 5.59 7.76
N LEU A 67 -0.50 4.25 7.70
CA LEU A 67 0.80 3.60 7.59
C LEU A 67 1.50 3.95 6.27
N ALA A 68 0.77 3.99 5.15
CA ALA A 68 1.33 4.35 3.85
C ALA A 68 1.96 5.75 3.85
N VAL A 69 1.32 6.73 4.51
CA VAL A 69 1.89 8.07 4.70
C VAL A 69 3.19 8.02 5.51
N GLY A 70 3.21 7.27 6.62
CA GLY A 70 4.43 7.09 7.42
C GLY A 70 5.58 6.46 6.63
N PHE A 71 5.27 5.44 5.83
CA PHE A 71 6.24 4.80 4.93
C PHE A 71 6.73 5.73 3.83
N PHE A 72 5.86 6.58 3.29
CA PHE A 72 6.26 7.59 2.32
C PHE A 72 7.22 8.62 2.93
N LEU A 73 6.94 9.10 4.15
CA LEU A 73 7.86 10.01 4.85
C LEU A 73 9.21 9.34 5.12
N LEU A 74 9.21 8.09 5.59
CA LEU A 74 10.44 7.33 5.80
C LEU A 74 11.21 7.14 4.48
N PHE A 75 10.51 6.88 3.38
CA PHE A 75 11.11 6.80 2.05
C PHE A 75 11.74 8.14 1.65
N ALA A 76 11.02 9.25 1.80
CA ALA A 76 11.53 10.56 1.45
C ALA A 76 12.81 10.91 2.24
N VAL A 77 12.81 10.65 3.56
CA VAL A 77 13.98 10.86 4.43
C VAL A 77 15.16 9.98 3.99
N THR A 78 14.93 8.67 3.88
CA THR A 78 15.99 7.71 3.52
C THR A 78 16.54 7.89 2.10
N TYR A 79 15.71 8.38 1.17
CA TYR A 79 16.13 8.64 -0.21
C TYR A 79 16.87 9.97 -0.37
N THR A 80 16.46 11.01 0.36
CA THR A 80 17.08 12.35 0.27
C THR A 80 18.29 12.53 1.19
N GLY A 81 18.52 11.61 2.13
CA GLY A 81 19.68 11.63 3.02
C GLY A 81 19.67 12.76 4.04
N ARG A 82 18.48 13.28 4.37
CA ARG A 82 18.27 14.29 5.41
C ARG A 82 17.98 13.66 6.76
#